data_AF-A0A672K4G3-F1
#
_entry.id   AF-A0A672K4G3-F1
#
_cell.length_a   1.000
_cell.length_b   1.000
_cell.length_c   1.000
_cell.angle_alpha   90.00
_cell.angle_beta   90.00
_cell.angle_gamma   90.00
#
_symmetry.space_group_name_H-M   'P 1'
#
loop_
_entity.id
_entity.type
_entity.pdbx_description
1 polymer ?
#
loop_
_entity_poly.entity_id
_entity_poly.type
_entity_poly.pdbx_seq_one_letter_code
_entity_poly.pdbx_strand_id
1 'polypeptide(L)'
;PTDFGKKVLIHYTCEKIESKHTFQKGNMEVARIHAENAIRQKNQSVNFLRMSARVDAVAARVQTAVTMNKVTKSMAGVVKGMDVTLKSMNLEKISALMEKFERQFETLDVQTAQMEDTMSSTTTLTTPQVIHTHAYYADIVVLPFVTLCCVLGSSRCSDDGNGR
;
A
#
# COMPACT_ATOMS: atom_id res chain seq x y z
N PRO A 1 3.79 8.97 -9.80
CA PRO A 1 2.41 8.46 -10.04
C PRO A 1 1.34 9.50 -9.64
N THR A 2 0.40 9.82 -10.56
CA THR A 2 -1.01 10.24 -10.31
C THR A 2 -1.58 11.31 -11.27
N ASP A 3 -0.88 11.77 -12.30
CA ASP A 3 -1.49 12.70 -13.27
C ASP A 3 -2.77 12.11 -13.91
N PHE A 4 -2.70 10.83 -14.29
CA PHE A 4 -3.85 10.08 -14.82
C PHE A 4 -4.99 9.89 -13.80
N GLY A 5 -4.66 9.55 -12.54
CA GLY A 5 -5.66 9.36 -11.48
C GLY A 5 -6.37 10.65 -11.08
N LYS A 6 -5.61 11.76 -11.02
CA LYS A 6 -6.15 13.11 -10.78
C LYS A 6 -7.07 13.53 -11.92
N LYS A 7 -6.69 13.25 -13.16
CA LYS A 7 -7.52 13.56 -14.35
C LYS A 7 -8.88 12.86 -14.29
N VAL A 8 -8.94 11.57 -13.97
CA VAL A 8 -10.22 10.83 -13.85
C VAL A 8 -11.09 11.40 -12.71
N LEU A 9 -10.48 11.80 -11.59
CA LEU A 9 -11.23 12.41 -10.48
C LEU A 9 -11.81 13.78 -10.85
N ILE A 10 -11.05 14.60 -11.58
CA ILE A 10 -11.49 15.92 -12.08
C ILE A 10 -12.66 15.77 -13.06
N HIS A 11 -12.60 14.78 -13.96
CA HIS A 11 -13.71 14.53 -14.88
C HIS A 11 -14.98 14.02 -14.15
N TYR A 12 -14.84 13.18 -13.12
CA TYR A 12 -15.96 12.75 -12.27
C TYR A 12 -16.62 13.92 -11.52
N THR A 13 -15.85 14.84 -10.94
CA THR A 13 -16.42 16.00 -10.23
C THR A 13 -17.08 16.98 -11.18
N CYS A 14 -16.52 17.17 -12.38
CA CYS A 14 -17.08 18.02 -13.42
C CYS A 14 -18.45 17.51 -13.89
N GLU A 15 -18.59 16.23 -14.23
CA GLU A 15 -19.89 15.64 -14.64
C GLU A 15 -20.93 15.67 -13.52
N LYS A 16 -20.49 15.55 -12.26
CA LYS A 16 -21.38 15.67 -11.11
C LYS A 16 -21.92 17.10 -10.95
N ILE A 17 -21.15 18.13 -11.28
CA ILE A 17 -21.60 19.53 -11.26
C ILE A 17 -22.53 19.79 -12.45
N GLU A 18 -22.19 19.29 -13.64
CA GLU A 18 -23.00 19.45 -14.86
C GLU A 18 -24.36 18.76 -14.76
N SER A 19 -24.44 17.57 -14.14
CA SER A 19 -25.72 16.90 -13.87
C SER A 19 -26.63 17.72 -12.94
N LYS A 20 -26.07 18.43 -11.95
CA LYS A 20 -26.83 19.30 -11.05
C LYS A 20 -27.36 20.54 -11.77
N HIS A 21 -26.53 21.14 -12.63
CA HIS A 21 -26.90 22.31 -13.41
C HIS A 21 -27.95 21.99 -14.49
N THR A 22 -27.83 20.84 -15.18
CA THR A 22 -28.79 20.39 -16.20
C THR A 22 -30.12 19.93 -15.59
N PHE A 23 -30.09 19.37 -14.38
CA PHE A 23 -31.29 19.07 -13.60
C PHE A 23 -32.06 20.34 -13.21
N GLN A 24 -31.36 21.39 -12.74
CA GLN A 24 -31.96 22.68 -12.40
C GLN A 24 -32.60 23.38 -13.62
N LYS A 25 -32.08 23.12 -14.82
CA LYS A 25 -32.63 23.61 -16.09
C LYS A 25 -33.85 22.82 -16.59
N GLY A 26 -34.26 21.76 -15.88
CA GLY A 26 -35.41 20.92 -16.24
C GLY A 26 -35.16 19.93 -17.39
N ASN A 27 -33.91 19.81 -17.87
CA ASN A 27 -33.58 18.92 -18.98
C ASN A 27 -33.18 17.53 -18.46
N MET A 28 -34.18 16.72 -18.09
CA MET A 28 -33.98 15.43 -17.43
C MET A 28 -33.21 14.39 -18.27
N GLU A 29 -33.34 14.43 -19.60
CA GLU A 29 -32.65 13.49 -20.49
C GLU A 29 -31.14 13.69 -20.46
N VAL A 30 -30.70 14.95 -20.51
CA VAL A 30 -29.27 15.32 -20.45
C VAL A 30 -28.71 15.06 -19.04
N ALA A 31 -29.49 15.34 -17.99
CA ALA A 31 -29.09 15.05 -16.61
C ALA A 31 -28.87 13.55 -16.37
N ARG A 32 -29.69 12.67 -16.98
CA ARG A 32 -29.51 11.21 -16.92
C ARG A 32 -28.19 10.80 -17.56
N ILE A 33 -27.85 11.33 -18.74
CA ILE A 33 -26.59 11.02 -19.44
C ILE A 33 -25.38 11.44 -18.60
N HIS A 34 -25.39 12.63 -17.99
CA HIS A 34 -24.30 13.06 -17.10
C HIS A 34 -24.21 12.22 -15.82
N ALA A 35 -25.35 11.75 -15.28
CA ALA A 35 -25.36 10.87 -14.12
C ALA A 35 -24.79 9.47 -14.45
N GLU A 36 -25.15 8.90 -15.60
CA GLU A 36 -24.61 7.63 -16.08
C GLU A 36 -23.10 7.71 -16.35
N ASN A 37 -22.66 8.79 -16.99
CA ASN A 37 -21.24 9.04 -17.20
C ASN A 37 -20.49 9.18 -15.86
N ALA A 38 -21.04 9.89 -14.88
CA ALA A 38 -20.41 10.03 -13.57
C ALA A 38 -20.24 8.67 -12.86
N ILE A 39 -21.24 7.78 -12.96
CA ILE A 39 -21.15 6.40 -12.43
C ILE A 39 -20.06 5.61 -13.16
N ARG A 40 -20.00 5.70 -14.49
CA ARG A 40 -18.96 5.05 -15.31
C ARG A 40 -17.57 5.52 -14.91
N GLN A 41 -17.37 6.83 -14.76
CA GLN A 41 -16.08 7.41 -14.38
C GLN A 41 -15.66 7.02 -12.95
N LYS A 42 -16.61 6.94 -12.01
CA LYS A 42 -16.34 6.41 -10.66
C LYS A 42 -15.85 4.95 -10.70
N ASN A 43 -16.47 4.11 -11.51
CA ASN A 43 -16.05 2.70 -11.63
C ASN A 43 -14.67 2.59 -12.31
N GLN A 44 -14.42 3.42 -13.32
CA GLN A 44 -13.11 3.52 -13.95
C GLN A 44 -12.03 3.97 -12.95
N SER A 45 -12.31 4.96 -12.09
CA SER A 45 -11.34 5.44 -11.09
C SER A 45 -10.95 4.37 -10.08
N VAL A 46 -11.91 3.57 -9.60
CA VAL A 46 -11.65 2.43 -8.70
C VAL A 46 -10.78 1.37 -9.37
N ASN A 47 -11.04 1.06 -10.64
CA ASN A 47 -10.22 0.11 -11.39
C ASN A 47 -8.80 0.63 -11.64
N PHE A 48 -8.65 1.92 -11.97
CA PHE A 48 -7.34 2.55 -12.09
C PHE A 48 -6.58 2.57 -10.75
N LEU A 49 -7.25 2.81 -9.62
CA LEU A 49 -6.62 2.76 -8.30
C LEU A 49 -6.09 1.36 -7.98
N ARG A 50 -6.86 0.31 -8.27
CA ARG A 50 -6.43 -1.08 -8.11
C ARG A 50 -5.25 -1.42 -9.00
N MET A 51 -5.25 -0.94 -10.25
CA MET A 51 -4.14 -1.14 -11.17
C MET A 51 -2.90 -0.36 -10.72
N SER A 52 -3.04 0.89 -10.24
CA SER A 52 -1.94 1.68 -9.70
C SER A 52 -1.28 0.99 -8.53
N ALA A 53 -2.06 0.50 -7.55
CA ALA A 53 -1.53 -0.23 -6.41
C ALA A 53 -0.71 -1.47 -6.81
N ARG A 54 -1.16 -2.19 -7.86
CA ARG A 54 -0.40 -3.32 -8.42
C ARG A 54 0.89 -2.87 -9.08
N VAL A 55 0.85 -1.79 -9.86
CA VAL A 55 2.04 -1.23 -10.54
C VAL A 55 3.05 -0.73 -9.52
N ASP A 56 2.60 -0.04 -8.47
CA ASP A 56 3.47 0.46 -7.40
C ASP A 56 4.12 -0.71 -6.63
N ALA A 57 3.37 -1.79 -6.37
CA ALA A 57 3.93 -3.01 -5.77
C ALA A 57 4.97 -3.70 -6.68
N VAL A 58 4.74 -3.76 -7.99
CA VAL A 58 5.72 -4.30 -8.94
C VAL A 58 6.94 -3.38 -9.03
N ALA A 59 6.74 -2.06 -9.07
CA ALA A 59 7.83 -1.08 -9.12
C ALA A 59 8.74 -1.19 -7.89
N ALA A 60 8.18 -1.35 -6.69
CA ALA A 60 8.94 -1.58 -5.46
C ALA A 60 9.80 -2.85 -5.56
N ARG A 61 9.23 -3.97 -6.02
CA ARG A 61 9.97 -5.23 -6.21
C ARG A 61 11.08 -5.10 -7.25
N VAL A 62 10.82 -4.42 -8.36
CA VAL A 62 11.82 -4.18 -9.40
C VAL A 62 12.94 -3.29 -8.87
N GLN A 63 12.62 -2.26 -8.09
CA GLN A 63 13.64 -1.39 -7.47
C GLN A 63 14.57 -2.18 -6.54
N THR A 64 14.00 -3.04 -5.67
CA THR A 64 14.79 -3.96 -4.82
C THR A 64 15.69 -4.85 -5.66
N ALA A 65 15.16 -5.46 -6.73
CA ALA A 65 15.94 -6.33 -7.61
C ALA A 65 17.06 -5.58 -8.34
N VAL A 66 16.83 -4.34 -8.77
CA VAL A 66 17.87 -3.52 -9.42
C VAL A 66 18.97 -3.13 -8.44
N THR A 67 18.62 -2.72 -7.22
CA THR A 67 19.60 -2.42 -6.16
C THR A 67 20.44 -3.65 -5.84
N MET A 68 19.80 -4.80 -5.62
CA MET A 68 20.50 -6.06 -5.34
C MET A 68 21.41 -6.50 -6.50
N ASN A 69 20.97 -6.30 -7.76
CA ASN A 69 21.82 -6.57 -8.92
C ASN A 69 23.06 -5.67 -8.97
N LYS A 70 22.96 -4.39 -8.58
CA LYS A 70 24.11 -3.49 -8.50
C LYS A 70 25.11 -3.99 -7.44
N VAL A 71 24.60 -4.37 -6.28
CA VAL A 71 25.37 -4.99 -5.19
C VAL A 71 26.11 -6.24 -5.67
N THR A 72 25.41 -7.18 -6.31
CA THR A 72 26.02 -8.41 -6.83
C THR A 72 27.11 -8.11 -7.85
N LYS A 73 26.92 -7.11 -8.73
CA LYS A 73 27.95 -6.70 -9.69
C LYS A 73 29.18 -6.10 -9.00
N SER A 74 28.99 -5.26 -7.99
CA SER A 74 30.10 -4.71 -7.19
C SER A 74 30.87 -5.81 -6.47
N MET A 75 30.19 -6.75 -5.81
CA MET A 75 30.83 -7.89 -5.15
C MET A 75 31.57 -8.79 -6.15
N ALA A 76 30.99 -9.06 -7.33
CA ALA A 76 31.66 -9.84 -8.37
C ALA A 76 32.95 -9.16 -8.86
N GLY A 77 32.98 -7.83 -8.96
CA GLY A 77 34.18 -7.07 -9.29
C GLY A 77 35.26 -7.19 -8.21
N VAL A 78 34.87 -7.06 -6.93
CA VAL A 78 35.79 -7.19 -5.79
C VAL A 78 36.35 -8.60 -5.68
N VAL A 79 35.52 -9.64 -5.83
CA VAL A 79 35.95 -11.05 -5.79
C VAL A 79 36.92 -11.38 -6.93
N LYS A 80 36.69 -10.86 -8.14
CA LYS A 80 37.65 -10.98 -9.25
C LYS A 80 38.96 -10.25 -8.96
N GLY A 81 38.91 -9.06 -8.37
CA GLY A 81 40.10 -8.32 -7.93
C GLY A 81 40.89 -9.09 -6.87
N MET A 82 40.21 -9.81 -5.98
CA MET A 82 40.83 -10.64 -4.96
C MET A 82 41.57 -11.83 -5.57
N ASP A 83 40.95 -12.56 -6.52
CA ASP A 83 41.60 -13.69 -7.22
C ASP A 83 42.89 -13.27 -7.95
N VAL A 84 42.88 -12.12 -8.62
CA VAL A 84 44.08 -11.57 -9.28
C VAL A 84 45.15 -11.16 -8.27
N THR A 85 44.74 -10.56 -7.14
CA THR A 85 45.68 -10.09 -6.12
C THR A 85 46.33 -11.26 -5.39
N LEU A 86 45.56 -12.31 -5.06
CA LEU A 86 46.03 -13.54 -4.44
C LEU A 86 47.07 -14.27 -5.30
N LYS A 87 46.94 -14.22 -6.64
CA LYS A 87 47.94 -14.77 -7.57
C LYS A 87 49.29 -14.05 -7.53
N SER A 88 49.29 -12.76 -7.19
CA SER A 88 50.53 -11.96 -7.11
C SER A 88 51.17 -11.95 -5.71
N MET A 89 50.49 -12.49 -4.69
CA MET A 89 50.92 -12.51 -3.28
C MET A 89 51.42 -11.15 -2.72
N ASN A 90 50.95 -10.02 -3.26
CA ASN A 90 51.34 -8.69 -2.79
C ASN A 90 50.49 -8.28 -1.58
N LEU A 91 51.08 -8.31 -0.38
CA LEU A 91 50.38 -8.04 0.89
C LEU A 91 49.76 -6.63 0.97
N GLU A 92 50.41 -5.60 0.42
CA GLU A 92 49.84 -4.23 0.35
C GLU A 92 48.54 -4.18 -0.47
N LYS A 93 48.52 -4.88 -1.60
CA LYS A 93 47.33 -4.93 -2.47
C LYS A 93 46.21 -5.74 -1.82
N ILE A 94 46.54 -6.79 -1.07
CA ILE A 94 45.56 -7.57 -0.30
C ILE A 94 44.94 -6.68 0.79
N SER A 95 45.75 -5.94 1.54
CA SER A 95 45.28 -5.02 2.59
C SER A 95 44.35 -3.94 2.02
N ALA A 96 44.74 -3.29 0.91
CA ALA A 96 43.90 -2.29 0.24
C ALA A 96 42.60 -2.87 -0.34
N LEU A 97 42.61 -4.15 -0.75
CA LEU A 97 41.41 -4.82 -1.26
C LEU A 97 40.46 -5.23 -0.14
N MET A 98 40.99 -5.65 1.01
CA MET A 98 40.19 -5.94 2.21
C MET A 98 39.51 -4.67 2.76
N GLU A 99 40.21 -3.54 2.79
CA GLU A 99 39.60 -2.25 3.18
C GLU A 99 38.48 -1.80 2.21
N LYS A 100 38.56 -2.20 0.93
CA LYS A 100 37.46 -2.00 -0.03
C LYS A 100 36.34 -3.01 0.18
N PHE A 101 36.66 -4.24 0.55
CA PHE A 101 35.67 -5.27 0.87
C PHE A 101 34.83 -4.85 2.07
N GLU A 102 35.45 -4.33 3.12
CA GLU A 102 34.79 -3.83 4.33
C GLU A 102 33.84 -2.68 4.02
N ARG A 103 34.29 -1.66 3.27
CA ARG A 103 33.43 -0.56 2.82
C ARG A 103 32.24 -1.01 1.96
N GLN A 104 32.46 -1.97 1.06
CA GLN A 104 31.36 -2.53 0.27
C GLN A 104 30.38 -3.29 1.17
N PHE A 105 30.87 -4.11 2.10
CA PHE A 105 30.04 -4.91 3.00
C PHE A 105 29.22 -4.05 3.97
N GLU A 106 29.83 -3.00 4.55
CA GLU A 106 29.13 -2.01 5.39
C GLU A 106 28.03 -1.28 4.60
N THR A 107 28.32 -0.90 3.36
CA THR A 107 27.32 -0.28 2.47
C THR A 107 26.14 -1.24 2.20
N LEU A 108 26.40 -2.54 2.07
CA LEU A 108 25.34 -3.55 1.89
C LEU A 108 24.48 -3.72 3.13
N ASP A 109 25.09 -3.72 4.30
CA ASP A 109 24.36 -3.87 5.56
C ASP A 109 23.43 -2.67 5.79
N VAL A 110 23.96 -1.45 5.61
CA VAL A 110 23.17 -0.21 5.70
C VAL A 110 22.05 -0.16 4.65
N GLN A 111 22.34 -0.56 3.40
CA GLN A 111 21.31 -0.61 2.35
C GLN A 111 20.22 -1.65 2.65
N THR A 112 20.59 -2.80 3.22
CA THR A 112 19.62 -3.85 3.56
C THR A 112 18.73 -3.41 4.72
N ALA A 113 19.30 -2.78 5.75
CA ALA A 113 18.55 -2.19 6.86
C ALA A 113 17.58 -1.10 6.38
N GLN A 114 18.04 -0.15 5.55
CA GLN A 114 17.15 0.88 4.99
C GLN A 114 16.07 0.32 4.06
N MET A 115 16.40 -0.73 3.30
CA MET A 115 15.42 -1.43 2.46
C MET A 115 14.38 -2.15 3.31
N GLU A 116 14.76 -2.79 4.42
CA GLU A 116 13.83 -3.44 5.35
C GLU A 116 12.88 -2.43 6.01
N ASP A 117 13.39 -1.30 6.50
CA ASP A 117 12.59 -0.23 7.10
C ASP A 117 11.59 0.39 6.10
N THR A 118 12.05 0.64 4.87
CA THR A 118 11.23 1.22 3.80
C THR A 118 10.20 0.21 3.28
N MET A 119 10.59 -1.07 3.15
CA MET A 119 9.70 -2.14 2.72
C MET A 119 8.63 -2.41 3.77
N SER A 120 8.99 -2.51 5.06
CA SER A 120 8.07 -2.67 6.18
C SER A 120 7.01 -1.55 6.20
N SER A 121 7.45 -0.31 6.02
CA SER A 121 6.57 0.86 5.91
C SER A 121 5.62 0.80 4.70
N THR A 122 6.10 0.32 3.55
CA THR A 122 5.31 0.22 2.31
C THR A 122 4.34 -0.97 2.31
N THR A 123 4.72 -2.11 2.88
CA THR A 123 3.82 -3.26 3.07
C THR A 123 2.68 -2.93 4.01
N THR A 124 2.93 -2.15 5.06
CA THR A 124 1.88 -1.67 5.98
C THR A 124 0.82 -0.84 5.25
N LEU A 125 1.22 -0.05 4.25
CA LEU A 125 0.29 0.77 3.45
C LEU A 125 -0.49 -0.03 2.39
N THR A 126 0.02 -1.18 1.95
CA THR A 126 -0.55 -1.98 0.85
C THR A 126 -1.31 -3.23 1.31
N THR A 127 -1.31 -3.55 2.60
CA THR A 127 -2.21 -4.52 3.23
C THR A 127 -3.41 -3.83 3.90
N PRO A 128 -4.50 -3.50 3.19
CA PRO A 128 -5.72 -2.98 3.82
C PRO A 128 -6.43 -4.00 4.73
N GLN A 129 -5.99 -5.27 4.73
CA GLN A 129 -6.69 -6.37 5.42
C GLN A 129 -6.30 -6.53 6.90
N VAL A 130 -5.03 -6.26 7.26
CA VAL A 130 -4.52 -6.61 8.61
C VAL A 130 -4.90 -5.56 9.65
N ILE A 131 -5.00 -4.29 9.24
CA ILE A 131 -5.43 -3.20 10.13
C ILE A 131 -6.95 -3.31 10.40
N HIS A 132 -7.72 -3.78 9.41
CA HIS A 132 -9.15 -4.02 9.58
C HIS A 132 -9.46 -5.22 10.47
N THR A 133 -8.67 -6.30 10.46
CA THR A 133 -8.97 -7.50 11.28
C THR A 133 -8.87 -7.26 12.79
N HIS A 134 -7.99 -6.35 13.24
CA HIS A 134 -7.89 -6.00 14.66
C HIS A 134 -8.99 -5.00 15.11
N ALA A 135 -9.41 -4.08 14.23
CA ALA A 135 -10.50 -3.15 14.51
C ALA A 135 -11.90 -3.83 14.44
N TYR A 136 -12.10 -4.75 13.50
CA TYR A 136 -13.36 -5.49 13.33
C TYR A 136 -13.68 -6.38 14.55
N TYR A 137 -12.67 -6.95 15.22
CA TYR A 137 -12.88 -7.72 16.46
C TYR A 137 -13.31 -6.84 17.64
N ALA A 138 -12.87 -5.58 17.72
CA ALA A 138 -13.29 -4.65 18.75
C ALA A 138 -14.72 -4.13 18.53
N ASP A 139 -15.09 -3.78 17.29
CA ASP A 139 -16.40 -3.21 16.96
C ASP A 139 -17.54 -4.26 16.87
N ILE A 140 -17.26 -5.51 16.47
CA ILE A 140 -18.30 -6.54 16.26
C ILE A 140 -18.47 -7.52 17.41
N VAL A 141 -17.46 -7.74 18.26
CA VAL A 141 -17.59 -8.72 19.37
C VAL A 141 -17.79 -8.04 20.72
N VAL A 142 -17.14 -6.90 20.97
CA VAL A 142 -17.16 -6.25 22.30
C VAL A 142 -18.32 -5.26 22.44
N LEU A 143 -18.60 -4.46 21.41
CA LEU A 143 -19.69 -3.48 21.44
C LEU A 143 -21.11 -4.06 21.50
N PRO A 144 -21.49 -5.16 20.81
CA PRO A 144 -22.85 -5.67 20.94
C PRO A 144 -23.11 -6.31 22.32
N PHE A 145 -22.09 -6.81 23.03
CA PHE A 145 -22.28 -7.32 24.40
C PHE A 145 -22.55 -6.19 25.40
N VAL A 146 -21.89 -5.04 25.26
CA VAL A 146 -22.11 -3.87 26.13
C VAL A 146 -23.43 -3.16 25.78
N THR A 147 -23.78 -3.04 24.49
CA THR A 147 -25.03 -2.41 24.07
C THR A 147 -26.26 -3.28 24.33
N LEU A 148 -26.16 -4.62 24.23
CA LEU A 148 -27.28 -5.51 24.57
C LEU A 148 -27.58 -5.53 26.07
N CYS A 149 -26.56 -5.35 26.93
CA CYS A 149 -26.73 -5.21 28.38
C CYS A 149 -27.39 -3.87 28.76
N CYS A 150 -27.11 -2.78 28.02
CA CYS A 150 -27.78 -1.49 28.20
C CYS A 150 -29.23 -1.46 27.68
N VAL A 151 -29.53 -2.14 26.57
CA VAL A 151 -30.88 -2.14 25.97
C VAL A 151 -31.85 -3.08 26.71
N LEU A 152 -31.37 -4.18 27.30
CA LEU A 152 -32.20 -5.11 28.09
C LEU A 152 -32.30 -4.74 29.58
N GLY A 153 -31.58 -3.71 30.04
CA GLY A 153 -31.48 -3.34 31.45
C GLY A 153 -32.52 -2.33 31.99
N SER A 154 -33.55 -1.96 31.22
CA SER A 154 -34.54 -0.96 31.65
C SER A 154 -35.99 -1.36 31.36
N SER A 155 -36.52 -2.30 32.16
CA SER A 155 -37.91 -2.41 32.66
C SER A 155 -38.20 -3.88 33.04
N ARG A 156 -37.44 -4.44 34.00
CA ARG A 156 -37.73 -4.59 35.45
C ARG A 156 -38.73 -5.71 35.78
N CYS A 157 -38.37 -6.46 36.81
CA CYS A 157 -39.19 -7.39 37.59
C CYS A 157 -39.29 -8.83 37.07
N SER A 158 -38.92 -9.71 38.00
CA SER A 158 -39.32 -11.10 38.13
C SER A 158 -40.84 -11.30 38.12
N ASP A 159 -41.17 -12.60 37.99
CA ASP A 159 -42.38 -13.31 38.42
C ASP A 159 -43.46 -13.58 37.35
N ASP A 160 -43.24 -14.72 36.68
CA ASP A 160 -44.08 -15.93 36.72
C ASP A 160 -45.59 -15.86 36.44
N GLY A 161 -46.01 -16.69 35.47
CA GLY A 161 -47.10 -17.63 35.74
C GLY A 161 -48.37 -17.55 34.88
N ASN A 162 -48.51 -18.57 34.03
CA ASN A 162 -49.75 -19.27 33.67
C ASN A 162 -50.66 -18.70 32.55
N GLY A 163 -51.17 -19.64 31.75
CA GLY A 163 -52.07 -19.40 30.63
C GLY A 163 -53.55 -19.29 31.00
N ARG A 164 -54.32 -19.05 29.92
CA ARG A 164 -55.71 -18.61 29.78
C ARG A 164 -55.89 -17.10 29.73
#